data_AF-A0A4R1SAE5-F1
#
_entry.id   AF-A0A4R1SAE5-F1
#
_cell.length_a   1.000
_cell.length_b   1.000
_cell.length_c   1.000
_cell.angle_alpha   90.00
_cell.angle_beta   90.00
_cell.angle_gamma   90.00
#
_symmetry.space_group_name_H-M   'P 1'
#
loop_
_entity.id
_entity.type
_entity.pdbx_description
1 polymer ?
#
loop_
_entity_poly.entity_id
_entity_poly.type
_entity_poly.pdbx_seq_one_letter_code
_entity_poly.pdbx_strand_id
1 'polypeptide(L)'
;MKCFQCGYEFDDAAERCPQCGAEPDKVQVLPPEERENFQGLTIEVEPGDAGGERRQEEGPRRRVFVHRVDVGNSAGGFFLKLLIAGIALLLLIMVLPVALFWIVIVLAGWFGARWWRR
;
A
#
# COMPACT_ATOMS: atom_id res chain seq x y z
N MET A 1 -27.50 -21.03 16.77
CA MET A 1 -27.80 -21.75 15.52
C MET A 1 -29.31 -21.97 15.36
N LYS A 2 -29.86 -21.98 14.13
CA LYS A 2 -31.27 -22.32 13.85
C LYS A 2 -31.34 -23.71 13.24
N CYS A 3 -32.21 -24.59 13.75
CA CYS A 3 -32.34 -25.95 13.22
C CYS A 3 -32.92 -25.91 11.80
N PHE A 4 -32.28 -26.57 10.83
CA PHE A 4 -32.81 -26.65 9.46
C PHE A 4 -34.07 -27.53 9.33
N GLN A 5 -34.30 -28.46 10.27
CA GLN A 5 -35.46 -29.35 10.23
C GLN A 5 -36.72 -28.75 10.88
N CYS A 6 -36.57 -28.04 12.01
CA CYS A 6 -37.72 -27.50 12.76
C CYS A 6 -37.73 -25.97 12.90
N GLY A 7 -36.68 -25.27 12.44
CA GLY A 7 -36.59 -23.82 12.51
C GLY A 7 -36.40 -23.26 13.93
N TYR A 8 -36.16 -24.09 14.95
CA TYR A 8 -35.96 -23.65 16.32
C TYR A 8 -34.57 -23.02 16.50
N GLU A 9 -34.50 -21.86 17.15
CA GLU A 9 -33.24 -21.17 17.49
C GLU A 9 -32.70 -21.69 18.82
N PHE A 10 -31.48 -22.21 18.82
CA PHE A 10 -30.83 -22.76 20.01
C PHE A 10 -29.34 -22.40 20.06
N ASP A 11 -28.77 -22.49 21.25
CA ASP A 11 -27.39 -22.07 21.52
C ASP A 11 -26.37 -23.00 20.85
N ASP A 12 -25.24 -22.44 20.43
CA ASP A 12 -24.23 -23.11 19.59
C ASP A 12 -23.50 -24.27 20.30
N ALA A 13 -23.70 -24.38 21.62
CA ALA A 13 -23.13 -25.43 22.47
C ALA A 13 -23.97 -26.71 22.54
N ALA A 14 -25.18 -26.74 21.97
CA ALA A 14 -26.02 -27.94 22.01
C ALA A 14 -25.70 -28.88 20.84
N GLU A 15 -25.22 -30.09 21.15
CA GLU A 15 -24.88 -31.13 20.16
C GLU A 15 -26.07 -31.62 19.34
N ARG A 16 -27.31 -31.41 19.82
CA ARG A 16 -28.55 -31.77 19.14
C ARG A 16 -29.61 -30.71 19.38
N CYS A 17 -30.48 -30.50 18.40
CA CYS A 17 -31.61 -29.60 18.58
C CYS A 17 -32.52 -30.12 19.71
N PRO A 18 -32.79 -29.33 20.76
CA PRO A 18 -33.61 -29.77 21.89
C PRO A 18 -35.09 -30.00 21.53
N GLN A 19 -35.52 -29.55 20.34
CA GLN A 19 -36.91 -29.60 19.91
C GLN A 19 -37.21 -30.79 18.99
N CYS A 20 -36.27 -31.18 18.12
CA CYS A 20 -36.45 -32.28 17.16
C CYS A 20 -35.39 -33.38 17.23
N GLY A 21 -34.33 -33.21 18.03
CA GLY A 21 -33.24 -34.19 18.18
C GLY A 21 -32.29 -34.30 16.99
N ALA A 22 -32.46 -33.49 15.94
CA ALA A 22 -31.58 -33.50 14.77
C ALA A 22 -30.17 -33.01 15.13
N GLU A 23 -29.16 -33.72 14.61
CA GLU A 23 -27.76 -33.32 14.67
C GLU A 23 -27.54 -32.09 13.76
N PRO A 24 -26.86 -31.03 14.24
CA PRO A 24 -26.62 -29.85 13.43
C PRO A 24 -25.64 -30.20 12.30
N ASP A 25 -26.12 -30.16 11.06
CA ASP A 25 -25.27 -30.36 9.89
C ASP A 25 -24.19 -29.26 9.83
N LYS A 26 -22.93 -29.68 9.75
CA LYS A 26 -21.74 -28.81 9.88
C LYS A 26 -21.53 -27.87 8.67
N VAL A 27 -22.40 -27.96 7.67
CA VAL A 27 -22.31 -27.23 6.41
C VAL A 27 -23.57 -26.39 6.26
N GLN A 28 -23.41 -25.06 6.31
CA GLN A 28 -24.49 -24.14 5.97
C GLN A 28 -24.65 -24.13 4.45
N VAL A 29 -25.74 -24.72 3.97
CA VAL A 29 -26.17 -24.60 2.57
C VAL A 29 -26.91 -23.29 2.43
N LEU A 30 -26.47 -22.44 1.50
CA LEU A 30 -27.16 -21.18 1.22
C LEU A 30 -28.60 -21.45 0.76
N PRO A 31 -29.59 -20.72 1.28
CA PRO A 31 -30.97 -20.85 0.85
C PRO A 31 -31.10 -20.49 -0.65
N PRO A 32 -32.09 -21.06 -1.36
CA PRO A 32 -32.27 -20.85 -2.80
C PRO A 32 -32.30 -19.38 -3.21
N GLU A 33 -32.95 -18.54 -2.39
CA GLU A 33 -33.10 -17.10 -2.60
C GLU A 33 -31.76 -16.34 -2.59
N GLU A 34 -30.84 -16.71 -1.69
CA GLU A 34 -29.49 -16.12 -1.63
C GLU A 34 -28.61 -16.63 -2.75
N ARG A 35 -28.81 -17.90 -3.17
CA ARG A 35 -28.08 -18.48 -4.30
C ARG A 35 -28.43 -17.79 -5.63
N GLU A 36 -29.69 -17.41 -5.83
CA GLU A 36 -30.16 -16.78 -7.07
C GLU A 36 -29.79 -15.28 -7.14
N ASN A 37 -29.71 -14.59 -5.99
CA ASN A 37 -29.35 -13.17 -5.91
C ASN A 37 -27.86 -12.91 -5.70
N PHE A 38 -27.01 -13.95 -5.77
CA PHE A 38 -25.58 -13.79 -5.56
C PHE A 38 -24.93 -13.02 -6.72
N GLN A 39 -24.81 -11.70 -6.57
CA GLN A 39 -24.04 -10.85 -7.48
C GLN A 39 -22.56 -10.97 -7.12
N GLY A 40 -21.86 -11.93 -7.74
CA GLY A 40 -20.41 -12.01 -7.66
C GLY A 40 -19.77 -10.74 -8.21
N LEU A 41 -18.90 -10.08 -7.42
CA LEU A 41 -18.08 -8.98 -7.91
C LEU A 41 -16.80 -9.52 -8.54
N THR A 42 -16.56 -9.17 -9.80
CA THR A 42 -15.26 -9.30 -10.46
C THR A 42 -14.51 -7.97 -10.35
N ILE A 43 -13.23 -8.02 -9.97
CA ILE A 43 -12.36 -6.84 -9.95
C ILE A 43 -11.60 -6.83 -11.27
N GLU A 44 -12.00 -5.98 -12.20
CA GLU A 44 -11.25 -5.73 -13.42
C GLU A 44 -10.22 -4.62 -13.17
N VAL A 45 -8.94 -4.93 -13.40
CA VAL A 45 -7.84 -3.97 -13.26
C VAL A 45 -7.35 -3.61 -14.65
N GLU A 46 -7.84 -2.49 -15.20
CA GLU A 46 -7.32 -1.95 -16.46
C GLU A 46 -5.98 -1.23 -16.24
N PRO A 47 -4.94 -1.53 -17.06
CA PRO A 47 -3.65 -0.85 -16.96
C PRO A 47 -3.73 0.50 -17.68
N GLY A 48 -4.33 1.51 -17.05
CA GLY A 48 -4.25 2.88 -17.58
C GLY A 48 -5.29 3.89 -17.09
N ASP A 49 -6.40 3.45 -16.50
CA ASP A 49 -7.48 4.35 -16.11
C ASP A 49 -7.76 4.28 -14.60
N ALA A 50 -6.95 4.99 -13.83
CA ALA A 50 -7.13 5.16 -12.39
C ALA A 50 -7.76 6.52 -12.11
N GLY A 51 -9.00 6.74 -12.53
CA GLY A 51 -9.60 8.06 -12.45
C GLY A 51 -11.09 8.14 -12.75
N GLY A 52 -11.92 7.37 -12.04
CA GLY A 52 -13.38 7.51 -12.10
C GLY A 52 -14.04 7.13 -10.79
N GLU A 53 -14.58 8.12 -10.08
CA GLU A 53 -15.30 7.94 -8.81
C GLU A 53 -16.56 7.10 -9.00
N ARG A 54 -16.66 5.96 -8.30
CA ARG A 54 -17.95 5.40 -7.89
C ARG A 54 -17.98 5.25 -6.38
N ARG A 55 -18.63 6.24 -5.77
CA ARG A 55 -19.06 6.24 -4.38
C ARG A 55 -20.15 5.20 -4.20
N GLN A 56 -19.87 4.13 -3.47
CA GLN A 56 -20.91 3.37 -2.79
C GLN A 56 -20.41 2.99 -1.40
N GLU A 57 -20.87 3.78 -0.43
CA GLU A 57 -20.76 3.53 1.00
C GLU A 57 -21.80 2.46 1.37
N GLU A 58 -21.39 1.33 1.96
CA GLU A 58 -22.20 0.56 2.92
C GLU A 58 -21.33 -0.56 3.56
N GLY A 59 -21.12 -0.49 4.87
CA GLY A 59 -20.48 -1.57 5.65
C GLY A 59 -19.63 -1.09 6.84
N PRO A 60 -19.98 -1.43 8.09
CA PRO A 60 -19.23 -0.99 9.25
C PRO A 60 -18.02 -1.91 9.48
N ARG A 61 -16.84 -1.29 9.64
CA ARG A 61 -15.62 -1.85 10.27
C ARG A 61 -14.68 -2.70 9.40
N ARG A 62 -14.01 -2.07 8.42
CA ARG A 62 -12.54 -2.20 8.27
C ARG A 62 -12.01 -1.11 7.33
N ARG A 63 -11.69 0.07 7.89
CA ARG A 63 -11.02 1.12 7.12
C ARG A 63 -9.54 0.76 6.97
N VAL A 64 -9.18 0.19 5.83
CA VAL A 64 -7.78 0.07 5.42
C VAL A 64 -7.39 1.43 4.88
N PHE A 65 -6.60 2.18 5.66
CA PHE A 65 -6.01 3.44 5.19
C PHE A 65 -4.90 3.11 4.19
N VAL A 66 -5.26 2.94 2.93
CA VAL A 66 -4.31 2.95 1.82
C VAL A 66 -3.92 4.39 1.56
N HIS A 67 -2.78 4.81 2.11
CA HIS A 67 -2.19 6.09 1.75
C HIS A 67 -1.58 5.93 0.35
N ARG A 68 -2.39 6.18 -0.68
CA ARG A 68 -1.87 6.26 -2.04
C ARG A 68 -1.10 7.56 -2.17
N VAL A 69 0.20 7.43 -2.40
CA VAL A 69 1.08 8.54 -2.74
C VAL A 69 1.00 8.65 -4.25
N ASP A 70 0.04 9.45 -4.73
CA ASP A 70 -0.14 9.68 -6.16
C ASP A 70 1.08 10.42 -6.71
N VAL A 71 1.95 9.69 -7.41
CA VAL A 71 3.12 10.24 -8.11
C VAL A 71 2.67 10.83 -9.46
N GLY A 72 1.59 11.61 -9.44
CA GLY A 72 1.05 12.31 -10.61
C GLY A 72 1.81 13.61 -10.86
N ASN A 73 2.07 13.94 -12.13
CA ASN A 73 2.76 15.16 -12.57
C ASN A 73 1.90 16.45 -12.38
N SER A 74 1.01 16.47 -11.38
CA SER A 74 0.15 17.61 -11.07
C SER A 74 0.92 18.62 -10.22
N ALA A 75 1.19 19.80 -10.78
CA ALA A 75 1.63 21.07 -10.18
C ALA A 75 2.76 21.08 -9.11
N GLY A 76 2.75 20.21 -8.10
CA GLY A 76 3.80 20.04 -7.08
C GLY A 76 5.09 19.39 -7.60
N GLY A 77 5.05 18.67 -8.72
CA GLY A 77 6.24 18.03 -9.30
C GLY A 77 7.26 19.02 -9.88
N PHE A 78 6.82 20.15 -10.43
CA PHE A 78 7.73 21.17 -10.98
C PHE A 78 8.49 21.90 -9.86
N PHE A 79 7.78 22.33 -8.81
CA PHE A 79 8.40 22.98 -7.65
C PHE A 79 9.31 22.04 -6.87
N LEU A 80 8.92 20.76 -6.71
CA LEU A 80 9.77 19.75 -6.08
C LEU A 80 11.06 19.51 -6.89
N LYS A 81 10.95 19.41 -8.23
CA LYS A 81 12.13 19.30 -9.10
C LYS A 81 13.05 20.52 -8.99
N LEU A 82 12.49 21.73 -8.90
CA LEU A 82 13.25 22.97 -8.78
C LEU A 82 13.93 23.09 -7.40
N LEU A 83 13.26 22.65 -6.34
CA LEU A 83 13.80 22.59 -4.98
C LEU A 83 14.94 21.56 -4.88
N ILE A 84 14.75 20.35 -5.42
CA ILE A 84 15.80 19.32 -5.47
C ILE A 84 16.98 19.80 -6.31
N ALA A 85 16.74 20.40 -7.48
CA ALA A 85 17.79 20.95 -8.32
C ALA A 85 18.56 22.08 -7.61
N GLY A 86 17.85 22.95 -6.87
CA GLY A 86 18.47 24.01 -6.06
C GLY A 86 19.36 23.47 -4.94
N ILE A 87 18.89 22.47 -4.19
CA ILE A 87 19.70 21.81 -3.14
C ILE A 87 20.91 21.11 -3.75
N ALA A 88 20.73 20.39 -4.85
CA ALA A 88 21.82 19.72 -5.56
C ALA A 88 22.87 20.71 -6.07
N LEU A 89 22.44 21.85 -6.62
CA LEU A 89 23.32 22.92 -7.06
C LEU A 89 24.09 23.54 -5.89
N LEU A 90 23.43 23.78 -4.75
CA LEU A 90 24.08 24.30 -3.55
C LEU A 90 25.12 23.31 -2.99
N LEU A 91 24.77 22.02 -2.93
CA LEU A 91 25.71 20.96 -2.54
C LEU A 91 26.89 20.88 -3.50
N LEU A 92 26.66 20.98 -4.81
CA LEU A 92 27.72 21.00 -5.82
C LEU A 92 28.67 22.18 -5.57
N ILE A 93 28.14 23.39 -5.36
CA ILE A 93 28.94 24.59 -5.09
C ILE A 93 29.71 24.47 -3.77
N MET A 94 29.21 23.74 -2.78
CA MET A 94 29.91 23.53 -1.50
C MET A 94 30.98 22.43 -1.60
N VAL A 95 30.67 21.32 -2.25
CA VAL A 95 31.55 20.14 -2.36
C VAL A 95 32.69 20.36 -3.36
N LEU A 96 32.41 21.01 -4.49
CA LEU A 96 33.39 21.23 -5.56
C LEU A 96 34.64 22.02 -5.10
N PRO A 97 34.56 23.16 -4.40
CA PRO A 97 35.74 23.87 -3.93
C PRO A 97 36.53 23.07 -2.89
N VAL A 98 35.85 22.31 -2.02
CA VAL A 98 36.50 21.43 -1.04
C VAL A 98 37.28 20.33 -1.76
N ALA A 99 36.68 19.70 -2.78
CA ALA A 99 37.34 18.68 -3.59
C ALA A 99 38.56 19.24 -4.32
N LEU A 100 38.44 20.42 -4.94
CA LEU A 100 39.56 21.09 -5.61
C LEU A 100 40.69 21.43 -4.63
N PHE A 101 40.37 21.90 -3.42
CA PHE A 101 41.35 22.22 -2.39
C PHE A 101 42.17 20.99 -1.98
N TRP A 102 41.51 19.85 -1.77
CA TRP A 102 42.17 18.58 -1.49
C TRP A 102 43.10 18.13 -2.62
N ILE A 103 42.66 18.27 -3.88
CA ILE A 103 43.49 17.93 -5.05
C ILE A 103 44.77 18.77 -5.06
N VAL A 104 44.68 20.09 -4.79
CA VAL A 104 45.86 20.96 -4.72
C VAL A 104 46.81 20.55 -3.61
N ILE A 105 46.31 20.22 -2.42
CA ILE A 105 47.14 19.75 -1.30
C ILE A 105 47.90 18.48 -1.67
N VAL A 106 47.21 17.51 -2.27
CA VAL A 106 47.82 16.24 -2.70
C VAL A 106 48.88 16.49 -3.77
N LEU A 107 48.59 17.33 -4.76
CA LEU A 107 49.54 17.68 -5.82
C LEU A 107 50.76 18.42 -5.28
N ALA A 108 50.58 19.37 -4.36
CA ALA A 108 51.67 20.12 -3.75
C ALA A 108 52.54 19.22 -2.86
N GLY A 109 51.92 18.35 -2.06
CA GLY A 109 52.63 17.34 -1.26
C GLY A 109 53.41 16.37 -2.14
N TRP A 110 52.79 15.88 -3.21
CA TRP A 110 53.45 15.00 -4.18
C TRP A 110 54.61 15.71 -4.89
N PHE A 111 54.42 16.96 -5.31
CA PHE A 111 55.43 17.76 -5.98
C PHE A 111 56.61 18.05 -5.05
N GLY A 112 56.36 18.43 -3.79
CA GLY A 112 57.40 18.60 -2.78
C GLY A 112 58.16 17.31 -2.48
N ALA A 113 57.46 16.19 -2.29
CA ALA A 113 58.08 14.88 -2.09
C ALA A 113 58.84 14.37 -3.32
N ARG A 114 58.45 14.83 -4.52
CA ARG A 114 59.15 14.53 -5.77
C ARG A 114 60.36 15.43 -5.97
N TRP A 115 60.31 16.67 -5.52
CA TRP A 115 61.42 17.62 -5.58
C TRP A 115 62.52 17.25 -4.58
N TRP A 116 62.17 16.77 -3.38
CA TRP A 116 63.15 16.24 -2.41
C TRP A 116 63.82 14.94 -2.88
N ARG A 117 63.20 14.19 -3.81
CA ARG A 117 63.76 12.95 -4.35
C ARG A 117 64.64 13.12 -5.58
N ARG A 118 64.83 14.35 -6.08
CA ARG A 118 65.81 14.68 -7.13
C ARG A 118 66.98 15.42 -6.51
#